data_AF-A0A2D6XM36-F1
#
_entry.id   AF-A0A2D6XM36-F1
#
_cell.length_a   1.000
_cell.length_b   1.000
_cell.length_c   1.000
_cell.angle_alpha   90.00
_cell.angle_beta   90.00
_cell.angle_gamma   90.00
#
_symmetry.space_group_name_H-M   'P 1'
#
loop_
_entity.id
_entity.type
_entity.pdbx_description
1 polymer ?
#
loop_
_entity_poly.entity_id
_entity_poly.type
_entity_poly.pdbx_seq_one_letter_code
_entity_poly.pdbx_strand_id
1 'polypeptide(L)'
;MYEVESLLNPAIFRSHTSGKTYIVAGDKPWIEVPEGTTLDEVTWKPLQKPQKDPVYAQEQIFKVEGSKGNNYTVKRAKDDSWSCECVGYGYRQKCKHIARAKERI
;
A
#
# COMPACT_ATOMS: atom_id res chain seq x y z
N MET A 1 -16.66 28.64 -9.45
CA MET A 1 -16.07 27.36 -9.89
C MET A 1 -14.74 27.21 -9.18
N TYR A 2 -14.61 26.19 -8.33
CA TYR A 2 -13.40 25.97 -7.52
C TYR A 2 -12.64 24.78 -8.09
N GLU A 3 -11.34 24.95 -8.31
CA GLU A 3 -10.49 23.86 -8.77
C GLU A 3 -9.73 23.24 -7.59
N VAL A 4 -9.82 21.92 -7.44
CA VAL A 4 -9.09 21.19 -6.41
C VAL A 4 -8.29 20.07 -7.05
N GLU A 5 -6.98 20.19 -6.95
CA GLU A 5 -6.02 19.15 -7.33
C GLU A 5 -5.71 18.29 -6.12
N SER A 6 -6.16 17.03 -6.14
CA SER A 6 -6.04 16.14 -5.00
C SER A 6 -5.95 14.67 -5.44
N LEU A 7 -5.24 13.87 -4.65
CA LEU A 7 -5.25 12.41 -4.77
C LEU A 7 -6.59 11.77 -4.35
N LEU A 8 -7.41 12.50 -3.59
CA LEU A 8 -8.67 12.03 -3.01
C LEU A 8 -9.84 12.86 -3.53
N ASN A 9 -11.03 12.25 -3.60
CA ASN A 9 -12.23 12.96 -4.02
C ASN A 9 -12.55 14.08 -3.01
N PRO A 10 -12.82 15.31 -3.46
CA PRO A 10 -13.18 16.40 -2.56
C PRO A 10 -14.58 16.17 -1.98
N ALA A 11 -14.78 16.66 -0.77
CA ALA A 11 -16.07 16.72 -0.09
C ALA A 11 -16.32 18.14 0.43
N ILE A 12 -17.60 18.50 0.55
CA ILE A 12 -17.99 19.75 1.18
C ILE A 12 -18.28 19.48 2.65
N PHE A 13 -17.57 20.18 3.52
CA PHE A 13 -17.75 20.13 4.95
C PHE A 13 -18.34 21.44 5.46
N ARG A 14 -19.40 21.37 6.26
CA ARG A 14 -19.99 22.53 6.93
C ARG A 14 -19.66 22.47 8.42
N SER A 15 -18.93 23.47 8.90
CA SER A 15 -18.54 23.55 10.30
C SER A 15 -19.72 24.04 11.15
N HIS A 16 -20.18 23.20 12.08
CA HIS A 16 -21.23 23.59 13.03
C HIS A 16 -20.77 24.66 14.03
N THR A 17 -19.46 24.78 14.28
CA THR A 17 -18.90 25.70 15.28
C THR A 17 -18.66 27.10 14.72
N SER A 18 -18.23 27.19 13.45
CA SER A 18 -17.89 28.48 12.80
C SER A 18 -18.92 28.94 11.77
N GLY A 19 -19.88 28.09 11.40
CA GLY A 19 -20.85 28.37 10.33
C GLY A 19 -20.24 28.43 8.92
N LYS A 20 -18.94 28.15 8.79
CA LYS A 20 -18.21 28.23 7.52
C LYS A 20 -18.30 26.92 6.75
N THR A 21 -18.31 27.03 5.42
CA THR A 21 -18.26 25.89 4.50
C THR A 21 -16.83 25.72 3.98
N TYR A 22 -16.36 24.49 3.89
CA TYR A 22 -15.02 24.13 3.47
C TYR A 22 -15.07 23.07 2.37
N ILE A 23 -14.17 23.17 1.39
CA ILE A 23 -13.82 22.05 0.53
C ILE A 23 -12.67 21.29 1.20
N VAL A 24 -12.86 20.00 1.40
CA VAL A 24 -11.89 19.10 2.02
C VAL A 24 -11.50 18.04 1.00
N ALA A 25 -10.22 17.99 0.69
CA ALA A 25 -9.62 16.92 -0.09
C ALA A 25 -8.37 16.49 0.67
N GLY A 26 -8.38 15.28 1.23
CA GLY A 26 -7.60 14.93 2.44
C GLY A 26 -6.06 15.15 2.39
N ASP A 27 -5.47 15.35 1.22
CA ASP A 27 -4.06 15.68 1.00
C ASP A 27 -3.77 17.20 0.91
N LYS A 28 -4.79 18.05 0.90
CA LYS A 28 -4.71 19.52 0.80
C LYS A 28 -5.29 20.22 2.03
N PRO A 29 -4.85 21.47 2.32
CA PRO A 29 -5.49 22.32 3.31
C PRO A 29 -6.96 22.55 2.98
N TRP A 30 -7.76 22.78 4.01
CA TRP A 30 -9.19 23.03 3.85
C TRP A 30 -9.41 24.41 3.23
N ILE A 31 -10.17 24.47 2.15
CA ILE A 31 -10.41 25.70 1.40
C ILE A 31 -11.75 26.27 1.86
N GLU A 32 -11.76 27.47 2.46
CA GLU A 32 -13.00 28.18 2.82
C GLU A 32 -13.77 28.58 1.57
N VAL A 33 -15.05 28.20 1.51
CA VAL A 33 -15.96 28.54 0.42
C VAL A 33 -17.26 29.16 0.95
N PRO A 34 -17.96 29.98 0.15
CA PRO A 34 -19.22 30.58 0.53
C PRO A 34 -20.27 29.52 0.91
N GLU A 35 -21.13 29.89 1.85
CA GLU A 35 -22.30 29.08 2.22
C GLU A 35 -23.22 28.90 1.02
N GLY A 36 -23.61 27.66 0.74
CA GLY A 36 -24.42 27.30 -0.43
C GLY A 36 -23.62 26.71 -1.60
N THR A 37 -22.29 26.70 -1.53
CA THR A 37 -21.45 26.02 -2.54
C THR A 37 -21.84 24.53 -2.60
N THR A 38 -22.09 24.03 -3.81
CA THR A 38 -22.43 22.61 -4.07
C THR A 38 -21.25 21.89 -4.71
N LEU A 39 -21.23 20.55 -4.61
CA LEU A 39 -20.11 19.77 -5.14
C LEU A 39 -19.98 19.91 -6.67
N ASP A 40 -21.07 20.21 -7.36
CA ASP A 40 -21.12 20.42 -8.81
C ASP A 40 -20.32 21.67 -9.26
N GLU A 41 -20.09 22.61 -8.34
CA GLU A 41 -19.29 23.81 -8.59
C GLU A 41 -17.78 23.59 -8.35
N VAL A 42 -17.41 22.39 -7.91
CA VAL A 42 -16.04 21.96 -7.59
C VAL A 42 -15.52 21.04 -8.68
N THR A 43 -14.57 21.55 -9.47
CA THR A 43 -13.86 20.76 -10.47
C THR A 43 -12.70 20.03 -9.80
N TRP A 44 -12.83 18.71 -9.65
CA TRP A 44 -11.76 17.85 -9.15
C TRP A 44 -10.80 17.44 -10.26
N LYS A 45 -9.50 17.70 -10.05
CA LYS A 45 -8.41 17.23 -10.90
C LYS A 45 -7.64 16.14 -10.14
N PRO A 46 -7.83 14.85 -10.47
CA PRO A 46 -7.13 13.76 -9.78
C PRO A 46 -5.63 13.84 -10.05
N LEU A 47 -4.82 13.91 -8.99
CA LEU A 47 -3.39 13.71 -9.10
C LEU A 47 -3.10 12.23 -9.34
N GLN A 48 -2.16 11.92 -10.24
CA GLN A 48 -1.72 10.53 -10.41
C GLN A 48 -1.03 10.07 -9.13
N LYS A 49 -1.48 8.93 -8.59
CA LYS A 49 -0.73 8.27 -7.51
C LYS A 49 0.67 7.93 -8.05
N PRO A 50 1.74 8.12 -7.26
CA PRO A 50 3.04 7.61 -7.65
C PRO A 50 2.90 6.11 -7.89
N GLN A 51 3.19 5.68 -9.12
CA GLN A 51 3.25 4.25 -9.41
C GLN A 51 4.38 3.69 -8.57
N LYS A 52 4.07 2.73 -7.69
CA LYS A 52 5.14 1.88 -7.15
C LYS A 52 5.69 1.16 -8.36
N ASP A 53 6.94 1.45 -8.72
CA ASP A 53 7.66 0.64 -9.69
C ASP A 53 7.48 -0.82 -9.27
N PRO A 54 7.11 -1.72 -10.20
CA PRO A 54 7.12 -3.14 -9.91
C PRO A 54 8.52 -3.44 -9.40
N VAL A 55 8.60 -3.82 -8.12
CA VAL A 55 9.86 -4.20 -7.50
C VAL A 55 10.25 -5.51 -8.17
N TYR A 56 10.93 -5.42 -9.31
CA TYR A 56 11.76 -6.46 -9.87
C TYR A 56 12.97 -6.60 -8.94
N ALA A 57 12.71 -6.90 -7.66
CA ALA A 57 13.73 -7.40 -6.78
C ALA A 57 14.15 -8.73 -7.37
N GLN A 58 15.46 -8.90 -7.54
CA GLN A 58 16.07 -10.20 -7.78
C GLN A 58 15.77 -11.07 -6.55
N GLU A 59 14.57 -11.64 -6.49
CA GLU A 59 14.19 -12.62 -5.49
C GLU A 59 15.04 -13.84 -5.75
N GLN A 60 15.89 -14.21 -4.79
CA GLN A 60 16.58 -15.49 -4.88
C GLN A 60 15.59 -16.58 -4.52
N ILE A 61 15.29 -17.44 -5.49
CA ILE A 61 14.35 -18.54 -5.35
C ILE A 61 15.14 -19.84 -5.17
N PHE A 62 14.95 -20.48 -4.03
CA PHE A 62 15.57 -21.77 -3.69
C PHE A 62 14.51 -22.86 -3.66
N LYS A 63 14.75 -23.95 -4.39
CA LYS A 63 13.96 -25.19 -4.26
C LYS A 63 14.62 -26.09 -3.23
N VAL A 64 13.88 -26.45 -2.19
CA VAL A 64 14.37 -27.27 -1.07
C VAL A 64 13.48 -28.49 -0.91
N GLU A 65 14.10 -29.67 -0.89
CA GLU A 65 13.42 -30.92 -0.58
C GLU A 65 13.06 -31.00 0.92
N GLY A 66 11.79 -31.27 1.15
CA GLY A 66 11.22 -31.51 2.46
C GLY A 66 11.45 -32.94 2.93
N SER A 67 11.37 -33.14 4.25
CA SER A 67 11.63 -34.43 4.90
C SER A 67 10.73 -35.60 4.46
N LYS A 68 9.63 -35.32 3.74
CA LYS A 68 8.68 -36.32 3.23
C LYS A 68 8.70 -36.43 1.70
N GLY A 69 9.73 -35.89 1.03
CA GLY A 69 9.85 -35.87 -0.43
C GLY A 69 9.12 -34.72 -1.14
N ASN A 70 8.45 -33.83 -0.39
CA ASN A 70 7.79 -32.65 -0.97
C ASN A 70 8.81 -31.56 -1.28
N ASN A 71 8.73 -30.95 -2.45
CA ASN A 71 9.52 -29.78 -2.80
C ASN A 71 8.86 -28.50 -2.28
N TYR A 72 9.62 -27.63 -1.61
CA TYR A 72 9.16 -26.33 -1.14
C TYR A 72 9.97 -25.20 -1.77
N THR A 73 9.29 -24.12 -2.13
CA THR A 73 9.92 -22.88 -2.59
C THR A 73 10.25 -21.98 -1.40
N VAL A 74 11.50 -21.52 -1.33
CA VAL A 74 11.98 -20.51 -0.39
C VAL A 74 12.41 -19.29 -1.19
N LYS A 75 11.96 -18.10 -0.80
CA LYS A 75 12.32 -16.84 -1.46
C LYS A 75 13.05 -15.93 -0.48
N ARG A 76 14.13 -15.31 -0.96
CA ARG A 76 14.83 -14.23 -0.25
C ARG A 76 14.58 -12.91 -0.97
N ALA A 77 14.01 -11.94 -0.27
CA ALA A 77 13.81 -10.58 -0.76
C ALA A 77 15.06 -9.71 -0.50
N LYS A 78 15.11 -8.51 -1.10
CA LYS A 78 16.26 -7.58 -1.01
C LYS A 78 16.45 -6.98 0.38
N ASP A 79 15.39 -6.90 1.18
CA ASP A 79 15.42 -6.47 2.58
C ASP A 79 15.91 -7.58 3.54
N ASP A 80 16.52 -8.63 3.00
CA ASP A 80 16.95 -9.85 3.70
C ASP A 80 15.79 -10.58 4.41
N SER A 81 14.54 -10.31 4.00
CA SER A 81 13.40 -11.09 4.46
C SER A 81 13.32 -12.43 3.73
N TRP A 82 12.98 -13.47 4.50
CA TRP A 82 12.89 -14.84 4.02
C TRP A 82 11.45 -15.33 4.10
N SER A 83 10.95 -15.90 3.01
CA SER A 83 9.62 -16.53 2.95
C SER A 83 9.71 -17.96 2.46
N CYS A 84 8.82 -18.82 2.95
CA CYS A 84 8.76 -20.22 2.55
C CYS A 84 7.31 -20.69 2.45
N GLU A 85 6.98 -21.46 1.41
CA GLU A 85 5.63 -21.99 1.16
C GLU A 85 5.23 -23.13 2.12
N CYS A 86 6.14 -23.60 2.98
CA CYS A 86 5.84 -24.70 3.88
C CYS A 86 4.86 -24.29 4.98
N VAL A 87 3.99 -25.22 5.38
CA VAL A 87 3.01 -25.03 6.47
C VAL A 87 3.67 -24.53 7.77
N GLY A 88 4.86 -25.03 8.10
CA GLY A 88 5.59 -24.59 9.29
C GLY A 88 5.94 -23.10 9.29
N TYR A 89 6.23 -22.53 8.13
CA TYR A 89 6.46 -21.08 7.99
C TYR A 89 5.14 -20.31 8.10
N GLY A 90 4.04 -20.82 7.52
CA GLY A 90 2.72 -20.20 7.67
C GLY A 90 2.28 -20.04 9.13
N TYR A 91 2.53 -21.03 9.99
CA TYR A 91 2.12 -20.98 11.40
C TYR A 91 3.12 -20.28 12.33
N ARG A 92 4.43 -20.42 12.09
CA ARG A 92 5.47 -20.01 13.06
C ARG A 92 6.46 -19.00 12.50
N GLN A 93 6.38 -18.69 11.20
CA GLN A 93 7.34 -17.88 10.44
C GLN A 93 8.80 -18.37 10.55
N LYS A 94 8.99 -19.62 11.00
CA LYS A 94 10.29 -20.26 11.19
C LYS A 94 10.20 -21.69 10.65
N CYS A 95 11.08 -22.03 9.72
CA CYS A 95 11.13 -23.39 9.17
C CYS A 95 12.58 -23.84 8.93
N LYS A 96 12.78 -25.17 8.96
CA LYS A 96 14.08 -25.79 8.65
C LYS A 96 14.51 -25.56 7.20
N HIS A 97 13.56 -25.30 6.29
CA HIS A 97 13.86 -25.07 4.87
C HIS A 97 14.59 -23.73 4.65
N ILE A 98 14.22 -22.67 5.39
CA ILE A 98 14.95 -21.39 5.35
C ILE A 98 16.36 -21.57 5.93
N ALA A 99 16.52 -22.31 7.04
CA ALA A 99 17.84 -22.59 7.59
C ALA A 99 18.74 -23.32 6.57
N ARG A 100 18.22 -24.36 5.91
CA ARG A 100 18.92 -25.07 4.82
C ARG A 100 19.21 -24.18 3.61
N ALA A 101 18.31 -23.25 3.28
CA ALA A 101 18.52 -22.32 2.18
C ALA A 101 19.61 -21.29 2.50
N LYS A 102 19.74 -20.87 3.76
CA LYS A 102 20.83 -19.99 4.25
C LYS A 102 22.20 -20.67 4.19
N GLU A 103 22.29 -21.98 4.40
CA GLU A 103 23.54 -22.75 4.28
C GLU A 103 24.03 -22.90 2.83
N ARG A 104 23.18 -22.60 1.83
CA ARG A 104 23.51 -22.71 0.39
C ARG A 104 23.97 -21.38 -0.23
N ILE A 105 24.12 -20.34 0.56
CA ILE A 105 24.59 -19.00 0.19
C ILE A 105 25.94 -18.77 0.86
#